data_AF-A0A3A9AMP4-F1
#
_entry.id   AF-A0A3A9AMP4-F1
#
_cell.length_a   1.000
_cell.length_b   1.000
_cell.length_c   1.000
_cell.angle_alpha   90.00
_cell.angle_beta   90.00
_cell.angle_gamma   90.00
#
_symmetry.space_group_name_H-M   'P 1'
#
loop_
_entity.id
_entity.type
_entity.pdbx_description
1 polymer ?
#
loop_
_entity_poly.entity_id
_entity_poly.type
_entity_poly.pdbx_seq_one_letter_code
_entity_poly.pdbx_strand_id
1 'polypeptide(L)'
;MARPRNKEDLLKAAEEKRELLTDSHREVVKRIEQFTNEQLFLEKVFPAVGGSVLGSYFVSSTSGHYNWAMKKLKAHQKNCK
;
A
#
# COMPACT_ATOMS: atom_id res chain seq x y z
N MET A 1 -11.10 -15.36 -4.38
CA MET A 1 -10.06 -15.61 -5.40
C MET A 1 -9.93 -17.10 -5.58
N ALA A 2 -9.88 -17.60 -6.81
CA ALA A 2 -9.68 -19.03 -7.05
C ALA A 2 -8.31 -19.46 -6.52
N ARG A 3 -8.24 -20.62 -5.86
CA ARG A 3 -6.97 -21.20 -5.43
C ARG A 3 -6.20 -21.65 -6.68
N PRO A 4 -4.92 -21.25 -6.85
CA PRO A 4 -4.12 -21.72 -7.98
C PRO A 4 -3.96 -23.24 -7.92
N ARG A 5 -4.11 -23.91 -9.06
CA ARG A 5 -4.14 -25.40 -9.13
C ARG A 5 -2.76 -25.99 -9.40
N ASN A 6 -1.87 -25.21 -9.99
CA ASN A 6 -0.49 -25.59 -10.31
C ASN A 6 0.45 -24.37 -10.15
N LYS A 7 1.74 -24.59 -10.42
CA LYS A 7 2.77 -23.54 -10.28
C LYS A 7 2.59 -22.38 -11.27
N GLU A 8 2.13 -22.66 -12.48
CA GLU A 8 1.88 -21.63 -13.51
C GLU A 8 0.74 -20.70 -13.09
N ASP A 9 -0.38 -21.27 -12.61
CA ASP A 9 -1.50 -20.52 -12.05
C ASP A 9 -1.04 -19.64 -10.86
N LEU A 10 -0.13 -20.14 -10.02
CA LEU A 10 0.39 -19.40 -8.87
C LEU A 10 1.27 -18.22 -9.31
N LEU A 11 2.16 -18.42 -10.29
CA LEU A 11 3.03 -17.37 -10.81
C LEU A 11 2.21 -16.28 -11.50
N LYS A 12 1.25 -16.67 -12.33
CA LYS A 12 0.32 -15.75 -12.98
C LYS A 12 -0.47 -14.93 -11.95
N ALA A 13 -1.02 -15.59 -10.92
CA ALA A 13 -1.72 -14.89 -9.85
C ALA A 13 -0.80 -13.91 -9.10
N ALA A 14 0.47 -14.25 -8.87
CA ALA A 14 1.43 -13.36 -8.22
C ALA A 14 1.75 -12.13 -9.09
N GLU A 15 1.90 -12.31 -10.40
CA GLU A 15 2.10 -11.22 -11.37
C GLU A 15 0.89 -10.28 -11.40
N GLU A 16 -0.32 -10.81 -11.54
CA GLU A 16 -1.57 -10.03 -11.50
C GLU A 16 -1.69 -9.21 -10.20
N LYS A 17 -1.32 -9.78 -9.05
CA LYS A 17 -1.33 -9.04 -7.78
C LYS A 17 -0.28 -7.94 -7.73
N ARG A 18 0.88 -8.14 -8.35
CA ARG A 18 1.94 -7.14 -8.42
C ARG A 18 1.55 -5.97 -9.32
N GLU A 19 0.87 -6.24 -10.43
CA GLU A 19 0.33 -5.21 -11.32
C GLU A 19 -0.74 -4.38 -10.60
N LEU A 20 -1.74 -5.01 -10.00
CA LEU A 20 -2.78 -4.31 -9.23
C LEU A 20 -2.20 -3.45 -8.09
N LEU A 21 -1.16 -3.94 -7.40
CA LEU A 21 -0.46 -3.17 -6.38
C LEU A 21 0.28 -1.97 -6.98
N THR A 22 0.96 -2.17 -8.11
CA THR A 22 1.68 -1.10 -8.81
C THR A 22 0.72 0.01 -9.26
N ASP A 23 -0.40 -0.36 -9.86
CA ASP A 23 -1.39 0.58 -10.39
C ASP A 23 -2.06 1.36 -9.25
N SER A 24 -2.50 0.66 -8.20
CA SER A 24 -3.07 1.32 -7.03
C SER A 24 -2.07 2.22 -6.30
N HIS A 25 -0.80 1.81 -6.20
CA HIS A 25 0.25 2.65 -5.62
C HIS A 25 0.45 3.93 -6.44
N ARG A 26 0.53 3.83 -7.78
CA ARG A 26 0.67 5.00 -8.67
C ARG A 26 -0.48 5.98 -8.51
N GLU A 27 -1.71 5.48 -8.44
CA GLU A 27 -2.89 6.31 -8.24
C GLU A 27 -2.88 7.03 -6.88
N VAL A 28 -2.42 6.37 -5.82
CA VAL A 28 -2.24 7.00 -4.50
C VAL A 28 -1.15 8.07 -4.54
N VAL A 29 0.01 7.78 -5.15
CA VAL A 29 1.10 8.77 -5.27
C VAL A 29 0.65 9.99 -6.08
N LYS A 30 -0.03 9.79 -7.21
CA LYS A 30 -0.60 10.86 -8.02
C LYS A 30 -1.55 11.75 -7.22
N ARG A 31 -2.33 11.18 -6.29
CA ARG A 31 -3.20 11.94 -5.38
C ARG A 31 -2.39 12.71 -4.34
N ILE A 32 -1.36 12.12 -3.77
CA ILE A 32 -0.47 12.81 -2.80
C ILE A 32 0.15 14.04 -3.44
N GLU A 33 0.62 13.94 -4.69
CA GLU A 33 1.26 15.04 -5.43
C GLU A 33 0.33 16.23 -5.72
N GLN A 34 -0.99 16.06 -5.58
CA GLN A 34 -1.96 17.15 -5.74
C GLN A 34 -2.07 18.06 -4.50
N PHE A 35 -1.48 17.67 -3.38
CA PHE A 35 -1.55 18.41 -2.13
C PHE A 35 -0.24 19.09 -1.79
N THR A 36 -0.31 20.27 -1.19
CA THR A 36 0.88 20.92 -0.60
C THR A 36 1.27 20.26 0.71
N ASN A 37 2.49 20.52 1.19
CA ASN A 37 2.92 20.03 2.50
C ASN A 37 2.03 20.54 3.63
N GLU A 38 1.55 21.79 3.56
CA GLU A 38 0.61 22.34 4.53
C GLU A 38 -0.70 21.57 4.54
N GLN A 39 -1.24 21.24 3.36
CA GLN A 39 -2.46 20.44 3.25
C GLN A 39 -2.28 19.02 3.79
N LEU A 40 -1.09 18.44 3.62
CA LEU A 40 -0.79 17.11 4.10
C LEU A 40 -0.53 17.06 5.62
N PHE A 41 0.08 18.09 6.21
CA PHE A 41 0.66 17.99 7.55
C PHE A 41 0.19 19.06 8.56
N LEU A 42 -0.66 20.01 8.17
CA LEU A 42 -1.33 20.88 9.15
C LEU A 42 -2.65 20.26 9.63
N GLU A 43 -2.91 20.43 10.93
CA GLU A 43 -4.16 19.99 11.54
C GLU A 43 -5.33 20.86 11.08
N LYS A 44 -6.55 20.31 11.16
CA LYS A 44 -7.82 21.01 10.88
C LYS A 44 -7.98 21.57 9.46
N VAL A 45 -7.06 21.29 8.53
CA VAL A 45 -7.22 21.64 7.11
C VAL A 45 -8.40 20.90 6.48
N PHE A 46 -8.57 19.63 6.83
CA PHE A 46 -9.65 18.79 6.31
C PHE A 46 -10.54 18.28 7.47
N PRO A 47 -11.81 18.71 7.56
CA PRO A 47 -12.73 18.22 8.60
C PRO A 47 -12.94 16.70 8.55
N ALA A 48 -12.83 16.11 7.36
CA ALA A 48 -13.06 14.68 7.13
C ALA A 48 -12.05 13.76 7.84
N VAL A 49 -10.86 14.25 8.23
CA VAL A 49 -9.83 13.45 8.90
C VAL A 49 -9.89 13.49 10.42
N GLY A 50 -10.99 14.01 10.99
CA GLY A 50 -11.32 13.88 12.42
C GLY A 50 -10.31 14.54 13.36
N GLY A 51 -9.65 15.62 12.90
CA GLY A 51 -8.64 16.34 13.68
C GLY A 51 -7.21 15.83 13.52
N SER A 52 -6.99 14.72 12.80
CA SER A 52 -5.65 14.28 12.38
C SER A 52 -5.17 15.07 11.15
N VAL A 53 -3.95 14.80 10.70
CA VAL A 53 -3.37 15.34 9.45
C VAL A 53 -3.61 14.36 8.30
N LEU A 54 -3.94 14.85 7.12
CA LEU A 54 -4.26 14.02 5.94
C LEU A 54 -3.10 13.07 5.58
N GLY A 55 -1.86 13.54 5.69
CA GLY A 55 -0.64 12.78 5.43
C GLY A 55 -0.53 11.50 6.26
N SER A 56 -1.11 11.46 7.46
CA SER A 56 -1.07 10.26 8.32
C SER A 56 -1.78 9.07 7.69
N TYR A 57 -2.88 9.30 6.97
CA TYR A 57 -3.63 8.26 6.25
C TYR A 57 -2.82 7.70 5.09
N PHE A 58 -2.15 8.57 4.33
CA PHE A 58 -1.26 8.17 3.24
C PHE A 58 -0.07 7.35 3.75
N VAL A 59 0.61 7.81 4.80
CA VAL A 59 1.74 7.10 5.42
C VAL A 59 1.30 5.72 5.94
N SER A 60 0.17 5.65 6.65
CA SER A 60 -0.37 4.39 7.18
C SER A 60 -0.70 3.38 6.07
N SER A 61 -1.29 3.86 4.98
CA SER A 61 -1.77 3.02 3.87
C SER A 61 -0.68 2.66 2.85
N THR A 62 0.45 3.37 2.82
CA THR A 62 1.54 3.15 1.87
C THR A 62 2.82 2.70 2.58
N SER A 63 3.77 3.60 2.84
CA SER A 63 5.10 3.31 3.36
C SER A 63 5.07 2.49 4.66
N GLY A 64 4.16 2.81 5.59
CA GLY A 64 3.95 2.06 6.82
C GLY A 64 3.53 0.62 6.55
N HIS A 65 2.51 0.43 5.71
CA HIS A 65 1.99 -0.89 5.37
C HIS A 65 2.99 -1.73 4.56
N TYR A 66 3.69 -1.12 3.60
CA TYR A 66 4.70 -1.79 2.78
C TYR A 66 5.85 -2.32 3.65
N ASN A 67 6.31 -1.53 4.62
CA ASN A 67 7.35 -1.98 5.54
C ASN A 67 6.92 -3.20 6.35
N TRP A 68 5.68 -3.21 6.86
CA TRP A 68 5.13 -4.36 7.56
C TRP A 68 4.98 -5.59 6.64
N ALA A 69 4.43 -5.41 5.44
CA ALA A 69 4.27 -6.49 4.46
C ALA A 69 5.61 -7.12 4.08
N MET A 70 6.64 -6.30 3.84
CA MET A 70 8.00 -6.78 3.54
C MET A 70 8.58 -7.59 4.70
N LYS A 71 8.35 -7.19 5.96
CA LYS A 71 8.77 -7.99 7.13
C LYS A 71 8.08 -9.35 7.14
N LYS A 72 6.78 -9.42 6.86
CA LYS A 72 6.03 -10.69 6.80
C LYS A 72 6.52 -11.60 5.69
N LEU A 73 6.77 -11.06 4.50
CA LEU A 73 7.30 -11.83 3.36
C LEU A 73 8.68 -12.42 3.67
N LYS A 74 9.60 -11.62 4.22
CA LYS A 74 10.93 -12.08 4.62
C LYS A 74 10.87 -13.18 5.69
N ALA A 75 10.00 -13.01 6.68
CA ALA A 75 9.80 -14.03 7.72
C ALA A 75 9.26 -15.34 7.13
N HIS A 76 8.29 -15.26 6.22
CA HIS A 76 7.76 -16.43 5.53
C HIS A 76 8.83 -17.15 4.71
N GLN A 77 9.61 -16.42 3.90
CA GLN A 77 10.71 -16.99 3.12
C GLN A 77 11.76 -17.68 4.00
N LYS A 78 12.01 -17.16 5.21
CA LYS A 78 12.94 -17.77 6.17
C LYS A 78 12.38 -19.07 6.77
N ASN A 79 11.09 -19.11 7.07
CA ASN A 79 10.46 -20.17 7.84
C ASN A 79 9.86 -21.30 6.99
N CYS A 80 9.48 -21.01 5.75
CA CYS A 80 8.75 -21.92 4.87
C CYS A 80 9.60 -22.38 3.66
N LYS A 81 10.90 -22.62 3.89
CA LYS A 81 11.76 -23.29 2.89
C LYS A 81 11.31 -24.71 2.64
#